data_AF-A0A2R4ZTX8-F1
#
_entry.id   AF-A0A2R4ZTX8-F1
#
_cell.length_a   1.000
_cell.length_b   1.000
_cell.length_c   1.000
_cell.angle_alpha   90.00
_cell.angle_beta   90.00
_cell.angle_gamma   90.00
#
_symmetry.space_group_name_H-M   'P 1'
#
loop_
_entity.id
_entity.type
_entity.pdbx_description
1 polymer ?
#
loop_
_entity_poly.entity_id
_entity_poly.type
_entity_poly.pdbx_seq_one_letter_code
_entity_poly.pdbx_strand_id
1 'polypeptide(L)'
;MYRGARDRETRYPRIRDIYVIVLDYMPNGNPFDKHPHHRNSPIAQVIGTKYLTLAELIPTPGQHPSIGERIYVEPGPRGAPGPRFGDKLLWQELTGIARDNLTKALRDIVIEKEAVYTEFFNIASSINIRLHMFELLPGIGKKSLEILLSERKKKPFESFKDISQRAKLQDPVKILVDRMILEFMGGEKYYLFIEPPKGSPDAVFFKMLDYLYARTNYREPW
;
A
#
# COMPACT_ATOMS: atom_id res chain seq x y z
N MET A 1 -0.16 28.91 40.88
CA MET A 1 -1.06 27.99 40.14
C MET A 1 -1.13 28.44 38.70
N TYR A 2 -0.28 27.89 37.83
CA TYR A 2 -0.40 28.11 36.38
C TYR A 2 -1.10 26.90 35.77
N ARG A 3 -2.29 27.14 35.22
CA ARG A 3 -3.11 26.16 34.50
C ARG A 3 -2.29 25.59 33.35
N GLY A 4 -2.13 24.27 33.33
CA GLY A 4 -1.50 23.54 32.25
C GLY A 4 -2.19 23.85 30.92
N ALA A 5 -1.41 24.32 29.96
CA ALA A 5 -1.75 24.15 28.56
C ALA A 5 -1.84 22.65 28.33
N ARG A 6 -3.07 22.13 28.20
CA ARG A 6 -3.28 20.81 27.62
C ARG A 6 -2.77 20.93 26.20
N ASP A 7 -1.59 20.39 25.93
CA ASP A 7 -1.18 20.03 24.58
C ASP A 7 -2.34 19.26 23.97
N ARG A 8 -3.09 19.93 23.08
CA ARG A 8 -3.98 19.25 22.16
C ARG A 8 -3.06 18.59 21.16
N GLU A 9 -2.49 17.47 21.56
CA GLU A 9 -1.78 16.55 20.69
C GLU A 9 -2.76 16.23 19.56
N THR A 10 -2.59 16.89 18.42
CA THR A 10 -3.49 16.75 17.28
C THR A 10 -3.45 15.30 16.87
N ARG A 11 -4.53 14.60 17.22
CA ARG A 11 -4.74 13.15 17.18
C ARG A 11 -4.91 12.62 15.75
N TYR A 12 -4.25 13.24 14.78
CA TYR A 12 -4.28 12.75 13.41
C TYR A 12 -3.38 11.51 13.33
N PRO A 13 -3.89 10.36 12.87
CA PRO A 13 -3.08 9.18 12.71
C PRO A 13 -1.96 9.51 11.72
N ARG A 14 -0.71 9.56 12.19
CA ARG A 14 0.43 9.60 11.28
C ARG A 14 0.48 8.27 10.54
N ILE A 15 0.30 8.30 9.23
CA ILE A 15 0.64 7.15 8.40
C ILE A 15 2.17 6.97 8.41
N ARG A 16 2.63 5.73 8.22
CA ARG A 16 4.07 5.42 8.20
C ARG A 16 4.76 5.92 6.93
N ASP A 17 3.97 6.15 5.90
CA ASP A 17 4.39 6.61 4.60
C ASP A 17 4.70 8.11 4.61
N ILE A 18 5.81 8.50 3.97
CA ILE A 18 6.24 9.89 3.86
C ILE A 18 5.94 10.48 2.47
N TYR A 19 5.54 9.63 1.53
CA TYR A 19 4.90 10.01 0.27
C TYR A 19 3.59 9.28 0.09
N VAL A 20 2.63 9.96 -0.51
CA VAL A 20 1.33 9.40 -0.88
C VAL A 20 1.00 9.74 -2.33
N ILE A 21 0.18 8.91 -2.98
CA ILE A 21 -0.40 9.17 -4.30
C ILE A 21 -1.89 9.47 -4.14
N VAL A 22 -2.36 10.53 -4.79
CA VAL A 22 -3.78 10.90 -4.81
C VAL A 22 -4.56 9.92 -5.68
N LEU A 23 -5.58 9.29 -5.10
CA LEU A 23 -6.49 8.37 -5.79
C LEU A 23 -7.77 9.08 -6.26
N ASP A 24 -8.26 10.02 -5.45
CA ASP A 24 -9.44 10.84 -5.75
C ASP A 24 -9.36 12.15 -4.96
N TYR A 25 -9.91 13.23 -5.51
CA TYR A 25 -10.00 14.54 -4.85
C TYR A 25 -11.41 15.11 -4.97
N MET A 26 -12.02 15.37 -3.83
CA MET A 26 -13.37 15.91 -3.70
C MET A 26 -13.31 17.33 -3.14
N PRO A 27 -13.34 18.37 -3.98
CA PRO A 27 -13.16 19.76 -3.55
C PRO A 27 -14.29 20.26 -2.64
N ASN A 28 -15.49 19.69 -2.75
CA ASN A 28 -16.65 20.05 -1.93
C ASN A 28 -16.92 19.06 -0.79
N GLY A 29 -16.01 18.09 -0.57
CA GLY A 29 -16.19 17.02 0.41
C GLY A 29 -16.96 15.81 -0.10
N ASN A 30 -17.15 14.83 0.78
CA ASN A 30 -17.89 13.60 0.51
C ASN A 30 -19.23 13.60 1.27
N PRO A 31 -20.37 13.84 0.60
CA PRO A 31 -21.68 13.90 1.27
C PRO A 31 -22.03 12.63 2.07
N PHE A 32 -21.47 11.48 1.68
CA PHE A 32 -21.71 10.18 2.30
C PHE A 32 -20.69 9.83 3.39
N ASP A 33 -19.79 10.76 3.74
CA ASP A 33 -18.79 10.53 4.78
C ASP A 33 -19.46 10.31 6.14
N LYS A 34 -18.92 9.36 6.91
CA LYS A 34 -19.35 9.11 8.29
C LYS A 34 -19.04 10.29 9.21
N HIS A 35 -18.04 11.10 8.87
CA HIS A 35 -17.62 12.29 9.61
C HIS A 35 -18.30 13.56 9.07
N PRO A 36 -19.12 14.26 9.88
CA PRO A 36 -19.85 15.44 9.41
C PRO A 36 -18.98 16.58 8.84
N HIS A 37 -17.73 16.71 9.30
CA HIS A 37 -16.83 17.78 8.84
C HIS A 37 -16.22 17.52 7.46
N HIS A 38 -16.13 16.26 7.02
CA HIS A 38 -15.66 15.87 5.70
C HIS A 38 -16.76 15.98 4.62
N ARG A 39 -18.02 16.15 5.03
CA ARG A 39 -19.15 16.22 4.07
C ARG A 39 -19.15 17.46 3.20
N ASN A 40 -18.63 18.57 3.73
CA ASN A 40 -18.71 19.89 3.10
C ASN A 40 -17.33 20.58 3.02
N SER A 41 -16.24 19.83 3.16
CA SER A 41 -14.87 20.37 3.16
C SER A 41 -13.99 19.60 2.19
N PRO A 42 -13.01 20.23 1.52
CA PRO A 42 -12.10 19.56 0.59
C PRO A 42 -11.40 18.37 1.24
N ILE A 43 -11.42 17.22 0.56
CA ILE A 43 -10.78 15.99 1.01
C ILE A 43 -10.26 15.19 -0.18
N ALA A 44 -9.13 14.53 -0.04
CA ALA A 44 -8.60 13.59 -1.00
C ALA A 44 -8.46 12.20 -0.37
N GLN A 45 -8.65 11.15 -1.17
CA GLN A 45 -8.30 9.79 -0.78
C GLN A 45 -6.95 9.46 -1.39
N VAL A 46 -6.05 8.88 -0.60
CA VAL A 46 -4.66 8.65 -1.00
C VAL A 46 -4.17 7.26 -0.61
N ILE A 47 -3.13 6.79 -1.30
CA ILE A 47 -2.36 5.60 -0.93
C ILE A 47 -0.91 5.96 -0.62
N GLY A 48 -0.40 5.49 0.50
CA GLY A 48 1.01 5.56 0.85
C GLY A 48 1.88 4.74 -0.11
N THR A 49 3.04 5.25 -0.48
CA THR A 49 3.85 4.64 -1.55
C THR A 49 4.81 3.55 -1.05
N LYS A 50 5.02 3.43 0.27
CA LYS A 50 5.97 2.51 0.90
C LYS A 50 5.27 1.34 1.60
N TYR A 51 4.30 1.60 2.47
CA TYR A 51 3.52 0.62 3.22
C TYR A 51 2.09 0.49 2.74
N LEU A 52 1.74 1.15 1.63
CA LEU A 52 0.45 1.00 0.96
C LEU A 52 -0.73 1.38 1.86
N THR A 53 -0.52 2.32 2.79
CA THR A 53 -1.56 2.75 3.72
C THR A 53 -2.60 3.59 2.98
N LEU A 54 -3.87 3.18 2.99
CA LEU A 54 -4.97 4.02 2.51
C LEU A 54 -5.38 5.02 3.59
N ALA A 55 -5.55 6.28 3.21
CA ALA A 55 -5.92 7.33 4.14
C ALA A 55 -6.66 8.47 3.46
N GLU A 56 -7.35 9.26 4.27
CA GLU A 56 -7.84 10.58 3.90
C GLU A 56 -6.75 11.62 4.07
N LEU A 57 -6.65 12.53 3.11
CA LEU A 57 -5.78 13.68 3.12
C LEU A 57 -6.64 14.94 3.09
N ILE A 58 -6.44 15.83 4.06
CA ILE A 58 -7.07 17.15 4.10
C ILE A 58 -6.10 18.12 3.41
N PRO A 59 -6.41 18.60 2.19
CA PRO A 59 -5.53 19.50 1.47
C PRO A 59 -5.34 20.81 2.23
N THR A 60 -4.18 21.43 2.04
CA THR A 60 -3.95 22.79 2.55
C THR A 60 -4.90 23.76 1.83
N PRO A 61 -5.45 24.79 2.50
CA PRO A 61 -6.31 25.77 1.83
C PRO A 61 -5.68 26.33 0.54
N GLY A 62 -6.43 26.29 -0.56
CA GLY A 62 -5.96 26.74 -1.89
C GLY A 62 -5.19 25.69 -2.70
N GLN A 63 -4.91 24.51 -2.14
CA GLN A 63 -4.35 23.39 -2.92
C GLN A 63 -5.46 22.55 -3.53
N HIS A 64 -5.25 22.16 -4.79
CA HIS A 64 -6.15 21.30 -5.56
C HIS A 64 -5.36 20.10 -6.09
N PRO A 65 -5.20 19.04 -5.27
CA PRO A 65 -4.44 17.86 -5.66
C PRO A 65 -5.02 17.20 -6.91
N SER A 66 -4.13 16.74 -7.79
CA SER A 66 -4.51 16.00 -9.00
C SER A 66 -4.44 14.50 -8.77
N ILE A 67 -5.36 13.73 -9.37
CA ILE A 67 -5.28 12.27 -9.34
C ILE A 67 -3.94 11.81 -9.93
N GLY A 68 -3.26 10.89 -9.24
CA GLY A 68 -1.92 10.41 -9.58
C GLY A 68 -0.79 11.31 -9.09
N GLU A 69 -1.08 12.48 -8.53
CA GLU A 69 -0.07 13.35 -7.92
C GLU A 69 0.57 12.66 -6.72
N ARG A 70 1.90 12.69 -6.65
CA ARG A 70 2.68 12.23 -5.50
C ARG A 70 2.97 13.40 -4.57
N ILE A 71 2.51 13.32 -3.33
CA ILE A 71 2.61 14.38 -2.32
C ILE A 71 3.56 13.93 -1.20
N TYR A 72 4.51 14.79 -0.84
CA TYR A 72 5.34 14.62 0.36
C TYR A 72 4.56 15.06 1.60
N VAL A 73 4.54 14.23 2.64
CA VAL A 73 3.58 14.43 3.76
C VAL A 73 4.20 14.72 5.11
N GLU A 74 5.52 14.74 5.20
CA GLU A 74 6.22 15.17 6.41
C GLU A 74 6.31 16.70 6.50
N PRO A 75 6.60 17.25 7.69
CA PRO A 75 6.86 18.67 7.86
C PRO A 75 7.98 19.16 6.93
N GLY A 76 7.74 20.29 6.26
CA GLY A 76 8.71 20.89 5.36
C GLY A 76 9.86 21.59 6.11
N PRO A 77 10.89 22.05 5.37
CA PRO A 77 11.98 22.84 5.93
C PRO A 77 11.43 24.06 6.70
N ARG A 78 12.01 24.36 7.87
CA ARG A 78 11.59 25.45 8.77
C ARG A 78 10.24 25.24 9.47
N GLY A 79 9.77 23.99 9.58
CA GLY A 79 8.60 23.64 10.38
C GLY A 79 7.27 23.96 9.73
N ALA A 80 7.24 24.12 8.40
CA ALA A 80 5.98 24.17 7.66
C ALA A 80 5.20 22.87 7.93
N PRO A 81 3.96 22.94 8.45
CA PRO A 81 3.20 21.74 8.73
C PRO A 81 2.94 20.99 7.42
N GLY A 82 3.19 19.68 7.42
CA GLY A 82 2.77 18.83 6.31
C GLY A 82 1.24 18.80 6.17
N PRO A 83 0.72 18.20 5.08
CA PRO A 83 -0.70 17.93 4.94
C PRO A 83 -1.26 17.22 6.17
N ARG A 84 -2.50 17.55 6.54
CA ARG A 84 -3.17 16.84 7.64
C ARG A 84 -3.82 15.59 7.09
N PHE A 85 -3.67 14.48 7.79
CA PHE A 85 -4.39 13.25 7.48
C PHE A 85 -5.71 13.21 8.23
N GLY A 86 -6.77 12.73 7.58
CA GLY A 86 -7.99 12.28 8.24
C GLY A 86 -7.82 10.86 8.76
N ASP A 87 -8.83 10.02 8.55
CA ASP A 87 -8.78 8.63 8.99
C ASP A 87 -8.00 7.72 8.02
N LYS A 88 -7.47 6.60 8.54
CA LYS A 88 -7.10 5.46 7.70
C LYS A 88 -8.36 4.88 7.08
N LEU A 89 -8.30 4.54 5.80
CA LEU A 89 -9.44 4.03 5.05
C LEU A 89 -9.36 2.51 4.87
N LEU A 90 -10.51 1.87 4.92
CA LEU A 90 -10.72 0.52 4.41
C LEU A 90 -11.16 0.57 2.94
N TRP A 91 -11.02 -0.55 2.24
CA TRP A 91 -11.44 -0.67 0.84
C TRP A 91 -12.90 -0.25 0.60
N GLN A 92 -13.79 -0.60 1.54
CA GLN A 92 -15.22 -0.30 1.47
C GLN A 92 -15.50 1.22 1.55
N GLU A 93 -14.57 1.99 2.09
CA GLU A 93 -14.67 3.44 2.28
C GLU A 93 -14.09 4.24 1.12
N LEU A 94 -13.39 3.58 0.18
CA LEU A 94 -12.92 4.21 -1.05
C LEU A 94 -14.10 4.60 -1.97
N THR A 95 -13.99 5.76 -2.62
CA THR A 95 -14.89 6.14 -3.72
C THR A 95 -14.68 5.22 -4.92
N GLY A 96 -15.66 5.18 -5.84
CA GLY A 96 -15.50 4.44 -7.10
C GLY A 96 -14.27 4.89 -7.89
N ILE A 97 -14.08 6.22 -8.00
CA ILE A 97 -12.92 6.83 -8.66
C ILE A 97 -11.61 6.40 -7.98
N ALA A 98 -11.56 6.44 -6.64
CA ALA A 98 -10.37 6.04 -5.90
C ALA A 98 -10.03 4.55 -6.12
N ARG A 99 -11.03 3.66 -6.17
CA ARG A 99 -10.82 2.22 -6.45
C ARG A 99 -10.28 1.98 -7.86
N ASP A 100 -10.80 2.69 -8.85
CA ASP A 100 -10.35 2.57 -10.24
C ASP A 100 -8.89 3.03 -10.37
N ASN A 101 -8.53 4.13 -9.72
CA ASN A 101 -7.17 4.67 -9.74
C ASN A 101 -6.19 3.86 -8.87
N LEU A 102 -6.66 3.17 -7.83
CA LEU A 102 -5.81 2.39 -6.93
C LEU A 102 -5.04 1.29 -7.67
N THR A 103 -5.69 0.59 -8.60
CA THR A 103 -5.02 -0.47 -9.38
C THR A 103 -3.85 0.09 -10.20
N LYS A 104 -4.04 1.27 -10.81
CA LYS A 104 -2.98 1.95 -11.57
C LYS A 104 -1.85 2.41 -10.64
N ALA A 105 -2.19 3.08 -9.53
CA ALA A 105 -1.20 3.56 -8.57
C ALA A 105 -0.34 2.42 -7.99
N LEU A 106 -0.96 1.28 -7.66
CA LEU A 106 -0.23 0.09 -7.20
C LEU A 106 0.70 -0.46 -8.27
N ARG A 107 0.26 -0.51 -9.53
CA ARG A 107 1.10 -0.97 -10.64
C ARG A 107 2.33 -0.07 -10.80
N ASP A 108 2.13 1.24 -10.76
CA ASP A 108 3.23 2.22 -10.87
C ASP A 108 4.21 2.06 -9.70
N ILE A 109 3.71 1.95 -8.46
CA ILE A 109 4.54 1.71 -7.27
C ILE A 109 5.37 0.41 -7.42
N VAL A 110 4.75 -0.68 -7.87
CA VAL A 110 5.41 -1.99 -8.00
C VAL A 110 6.49 -1.96 -9.08
N ILE A 111 6.21 -1.32 -10.23
CA ILE A 111 7.18 -1.16 -11.32
C ILE A 111 8.36 -0.31 -10.86
N GLU A 112 8.09 0.84 -10.25
CA GLU A 112 9.14 1.74 -9.77
C GLU A 112 10.04 1.10 -8.69
N LYS A 113 9.48 0.17 -7.91
CA LYS A 113 10.19 -0.58 -6.88
C LYS A 113 10.49 -2.02 -7.30
N GLU A 114 10.79 -2.24 -8.59
CA GLU A 114 11.02 -3.56 -9.17
C GLU A 114 12.00 -4.42 -8.35
N ALA A 115 13.11 -3.84 -7.88
CA ALA A 115 14.09 -4.58 -7.06
C ALA A 115 13.48 -5.13 -5.76
N VAL A 116 12.65 -4.33 -5.07
CA VAL A 116 11.98 -4.70 -3.81
C VAL A 116 11.02 -5.86 -4.03
N TYR A 117 10.20 -5.77 -5.08
CA TYR A 117 9.17 -6.76 -5.37
C TYR A 117 9.70 -8.00 -6.12
N THR A 118 10.81 -7.88 -6.85
CA THR A 118 11.55 -9.03 -7.36
C THR A 118 12.08 -9.87 -6.20
N GLU A 119 12.55 -9.22 -5.14
CA GLU A 119 13.07 -9.92 -3.96
C GLU A 119 12.00 -10.76 -3.26
N PHE A 120 10.71 -10.41 -3.36
CA PHE A 120 9.63 -11.28 -2.89
C PHE A 120 9.69 -12.67 -3.53
N PHE A 121 9.97 -12.75 -4.83
CA PHE A 121 10.12 -14.04 -5.52
C PHE A 121 11.36 -14.80 -5.05
N ASN A 122 12.41 -14.10 -4.63
CA ASN A 122 13.62 -14.73 -4.11
C ASN A 122 13.44 -15.28 -2.68
N ILE A 123 12.62 -14.64 -1.85
CA ILE A 123 12.50 -14.98 -0.42
C ILE A 123 11.21 -15.68 -0.01
N ALA A 124 10.16 -15.65 -0.84
CA ALA A 124 8.86 -16.24 -0.51
C ALA A 124 9.02 -17.71 -0.09
N SER A 125 8.46 -18.07 1.06
CA SER A 125 8.67 -19.37 1.69
C SER A 125 7.35 -20.11 1.95
N SER A 126 7.46 -21.34 2.44
CA SER A 126 6.30 -22.09 2.91
C SER A 126 5.72 -21.44 4.17
N ILE A 127 4.42 -21.20 4.17
CA ILE A 127 3.67 -20.73 5.35
C ILE A 127 3.48 -21.89 6.32
N ASN A 128 3.12 -23.06 5.79
CA ASN A 128 3.03 -24.32 6.53
C ASN A 128 3.30 -25.49 5.56
N ILE A 129 3.17 -26.72 6.05
CA ILE A 129 3.45 -27.96 5.28
C ILE A 129 2.60 -28.06 4.00
N ARG A 130 1.43 -27.43 3.97
CA ARG A 130 0.45 -27.53 2.88
C ARG A 130 0.29 -26.26 2.04
N LEU A 131 0.93 -25.15 2.42
CA LEU A 131 0.69 -23.85 1.79
C LEU A 131 1.99 -23.05 1.64
N HIS A 132 2.29 -22.65 0.41
CA HIS A 132 3.38 -21.75 0.08
C HIS A 132 2.89 -20.30 -0.14
N MET A 133 3.71 -19.29 0.21
CA MET A 133 3.37 -17.88 0.01
C MET A 133 2.99 -17.55 -1.44
N PHE A 134 3.65 -18.16 -2.43
CA PHE A 134 3.30 -17.99 -3.84
C PHE A 134 1.89 -18.43 -4.19
N GLU A 135 1.33 -19.42 -3.50
CA GLU A 135 -0.04 -19.89 -3.77
C GLU A 135 -1.09 -18.88 -3.29
N LEU A 136 -0.70 -17.89 -2.47
CA LEU A 136 -1.56 -16.75 -2.15
C LEU A 136 -1.70 -15.78 -3.32
N LEU A 137 -0.77 -15.80 -4.28
CA LEU A 137 -0.80 -14.94 -5.44
C LEU A 137 -1.84 -15.44 -6.46
N PRO A 138 -2.74 -14.58 -6.94
CA PRO A 138 -3.73 -14.96 -7.95
C PRO A 138 -3.10 -15.55 -9.21
N GLY A 139 -3.64 -16.68 -9.68
CA GLY A 139 -3.16 -17.35 -10.89
C GLY A 139 -1.94 -18.25 -10.70
N ILE A 140 -1.36 -18.34 -9.49
CA ILE A 140 -0.28 -19.29 -9.19
C ILE A 140 -0.85 -20.58 -8.61
N GLY A 141 -1.00 -21.59 -9.47
CA GLY A 141 -1.30 -22.97 -9.06
C GLY A 141 -0.03 -23.83 -8.90
N LYS A 142 -0.21 -25.12 -8.62
CA LYS A 142 0.88 -26.10 -8.39
C LYS A 142 1.97 -26.09 -9.48
N LYS A 143 1.57 -26.06 -10.76
CA LYS A 143 2.52 -26.04 -11.88
C LYS A 143 3.37 -24.77 -11.89
N SER A 144 2.76 -23.60 -11.71
CA SER A 144 3.49 -22.33 -11.68
C SER A 144 4.39 -22.24 -10.45
N LEU A 145 3.92 -22.75 -9.30
CA LEU A 145 4.70 -22.88 -8.07
C LEU A 145 5.95 -23.73 -8.28
N GLU A 146 5.82 -24.93 -8.86
CA GLU A 146 6.94 -25.83 -9.15
C GLU A 146 7.98 -25.15 -10.06
N ILE A 147 7.52 -24.47 -11.11
CA ILE A 147 8.41 -23.73 -12.03
C ILE A 147 9.14 -22.63 -11.27
N LEU A 148 8.44 -21.76 -10.54
CA LEU A 148 9.03 -20.69 -9.75
C LEU A 148 10.11 -21.19 -8.79
N LEU A 149 9.79 -22.25 -8.03
CA LEU A 149 10.72 -22.83 -7.06
C LEU A 149 11.94 -23.46 -7.75
N SER A 150 11.74 -24.14 -8.88
CA SER A 150 12.84 -24.76 -9.62
C SER A 150 13.77 -23.73 -10.26
N GLU A 151 13.22 -22.67 -10.84
CA GLU A 151 13.99 -21.59 -11.46
C GLU A 151 14.76 -20.80 -10.41
N ARG A 152 14.11 -20.45 -9.30
CA ARG A 152 14.75 -19.77 -8.17
C ARG A 152 15.95 -20.55 -7.61
N LYS A 153 15.84 -21.88 -7.52
CA LYS A 153 16.93 -22.75 -7.03
C LYS A 153 18.16 -22.71 -7.93
N LYS A 154 17.99 -22.48 -9.24
CA LYS A 154 19.12 -22.35 -10.18
C LYS A 154 19.86 -21.04 -9.98
N LYS A 155 19.11 -19.95 -9.87
CA LYS A 155 19.62 -18.59 -9.68
C LYS A 155 18.51 -17.69 -9.13
N PRO A 156 18.79 -16.75 -8.21
CA PRO A 156 17.85 -15.70 -7.86
C PRO A 156 17.36 -14.96 -9.12
N PHE A 157 16.14 -14.44 -9.05
CA PHE A 157 15.58 -13.57 -10.09
C PHE A 157 16.16 -12.16 -9.97
N GLU A 158 16.44 -11.55 -11.12
CA GLU A 158 17.06 -10.21 -11.18
C GLU A 158 16.08 -9.10 -11.57
N SER A 159 14.95 -9.45 -12.19
CA SER A 159 13.93 -8.50 -12.65
C SER A 159 12.58 -9.19 -12.87
N PHE A 160 11.50 -8.42 -13.03
CA PHE A 160 10.21 -8.94 -13.49
C PHE A 160 10.30 -9.55 -14.88
N LYS A 161 11.15 -9.00 -15.75
CA LYS A 161 11.41 -9.59 -17.08
C LYS A 161 12.03 -10.98 -16.95
N ASP A 162 13.02 -11.13 -16.08
CA ASP A 162 13.67 -12.42 -15.80
C ASP A 162 12.68 -13.44 -15.21
N ILE A 163 11.84 -13.02 -14.26
CA ILE A 163 10.75 -13.83 -13.71
C ILE A 163 9.80 -14.26 -14.83
N SER A 164 9.38 -13.33 -15.68
CA SER A 164 8.43 -13.62 -16.74
C SER A 164 8.96 -14.67 -17.72
N GLN A 165 10.22 -14.53 -18.13
CA GLN A 165 10.88 -15.42 -19.08
C GLN A 165 11.13 -16.81 -18.50
N ARG A 166 11.69 -16.89 -17.28
CA ARG A 166 12.08 -18.16 -16.67
C ARG A 166 10.91 -18.89 -16.04
N ALA A 167 10.07 -18.17 -15.30
CA ALA A 167 8.94 -18.75 -14.58
C ALA A 167 7.68 -18.92 -15.44
N LYS A 168 7.71 -18.46 -16.71
CA LYS A 168 6.56 -18.46 -17.63
C LYS A 168 5.34 -17.72 -17.06
N LEU A 169 5.59 -16.69 -16.25
CA LEU A 169 4.56 -15.81 -15.71
C LEU A 169 4.40 -14.60 -16.63
N GLN A 170 3.25 -14.45 -17.29
CA GLN A 170 3.08 -13.40 -18.28
C GLN A 170 3.30 -11.99 -17.72
N ASP A 171 2.70 -11.68 -16.56
CA ASP A 171 2.84 -10.37 -15.92
C ASP A 171 3.00 -10.54 -14.40
N PRO A 172 4.25 -10.63 -13.89
CA PRO A 172 4.54 -10.70 -12.46
C PRO A 172 4.03 -9.49 -11.67
N VAL A 173 4.01 -8.30 -12.30
CA VAL A 173 3.51 -7.06 -11.67
C VAL A 173 2.01 -7.19 -11.43
N LYS A 174 1.25 -7.60 -12.44
CA LYS A 174 -0.20 -7.79 -12.32
C LYS A 174 -0.54 -8.76 -11.19
N ILE A 175 0.16 -9.87 -11.09
CA ILE A 175 -0.09 -10.88 -10.05
C ILE A 175 0.11 -10.33 -8.64
N LEU A 176 1.16 -9.51 -8.43
CA LEU A 176 1.39 -8.82 -7.17
C LEU A 176 0.30 -7.78 -6.87
N VAL A 177 -0.09 -6.98 -7.86
CA VAL A 177 -1.16 -5.98 -7.72
C VAL A 177 -2.49 -6.65 -7.39
N ASP A 178 -2.86 -7.71 -8.10
CA ASP A 178 -4.07 -8.48 -7.84
C ASP A 178 -4.08 -9.04 -6.40
N ARG A 179 -2.92 -9.51 -5.90
CA ARG A 179 -2.78 -9.93 -4.50
C ARG A 179 -3.03 -8.79 -3.53
N MET A 180 -2.43 -7.62 -3.76
CA MET A 180 -2.61 -6.44 -2.90
C MET A 180 -4.07 -5.99 -2.88
N ILE A 181 -4.76 -6.02 -4.02
CA ILE A 181 -6.18 -5.69 -4.11
C ILE A 181 -7.03 -6.67 -3.29
N LEU A 182 -6.77 -7.99 -3.36
CA LEU A 182 -7.45 -8.97 -2.52
C LEU A 182 -7.23 -8.70 -1.03
N GLU A 183 -6.00 -8.36 -0.64
CA GLU A 183 -5.70 -7.99 0.74
C GLU A 183 -6.45 -6.71 1.16
N PHE A 184 -6.54 -5.68 0.31
CA PHE A 184 -7.33 -4.49 0.61
C PHE A 184 -8.83 -4.80 0.78
N MET A 185 -9.40 -5.63 -0.09
CA MET A 185 -10.81 -6.04 -0.02
C MET A 185 -11.15 -6.73 1.32
N GLY A 186 -10.15 -7.36 1.94
CA GLY A 186 -10.27 -8.04 3.23
C GLY A 186 -10.80 -9.46 3.08
N GLY A 187 -11.03 -10.11 4.23
CA GLY A 187 -11.49 -11.52 4.27
C GLY A 187 -10.38 -12.56 4.09
N GLU A 188 -9.15 -12.11 3.80
CA GLU A 188 -7.98 -12.98 3.74
C GLU A 188 -7.57 -13.45 5.13
N LYS A 189 -7.07 -14.69 5.23
CA LYS A 189 -6.41 -15.17 6.46
C LYS A 189 -4.95 -14.73 6.55
N TYR A 190 -4.28 -14.63 5.40
CA TYR A 190 -2.85 -14.35 5.31
C TYR A 190 -2.64 -13.04 4.55
N TYR A 191 -2.01 -12.06 5.17
CA TYR A 191 -1.71 -10.78 4.54
C TYR A 191 -0.21 -10.67 4.32
N LEU A 192 0.22 -10.48 3.07
CA LEU A 192 1.62 -10.34 2.72
C LEU A 192 2.06 -8.88 2.81
N PHE A 193 1.32 -8.00 2.13
CA PHE A 193 1.75 -6.63 1.85
C PHE A 193 0.96 -5.58 2.63
N ILE A 194 -0.35 -5.80 2.84
CA ILE A 194 -1.26 -4.81 3.43
C ILE A 194 -1.54 -5.14 4.91
N GLU A 195 -1.58 -4.11 5.77
CA GLU A 195 -1.99 -4.27 7.16
C GLU A 195 -3.47 -4.72 7.22
N PRO A 196 -3.80 -5.83 7.91
CA PRO A 196 -5.17 -6.33 7.96
C PRO A 196 -6.12 -5.34 8.65
N PRO A 197 -7.40 -5.27 8.24
CA PRO A 197 -8.40 -4.45 8.91
C PRO A 197 -8.49 -4.75 10.41
N LYS A 198 -8.70 -3.71 11.22
CA LYS A 198 -8.93 -3.88 12.66
C LYS A 198 -10.12 -4.80 12.89
N GLY A 199 -9.97 -5.75 13.81
CA GLY A 199 -11.02 -6.73 14.09
C GLY A 199 -11.03 -7.94 13.17
N SER A 200 -9.92 -8.26 12.52
CA SER A 200 -9.71 -9.53 11.81
C SER A 200 -9.03 -10.56 12.74
N PRO A 201 -9.80 -11.36 13.52
CA PRO A 201 -9.28 -12.15 14.64
C PRO A 201 -8.27 -13.24 14.24
N ASP A 202 -8.38 -13.76 13.02
CA ASP A 202 -7.53 -14.84 12.50
C ASP A 202 -6.52 -14.38 11.45
N ALA A 203 -6.41 -13.07 11.21
CA ALA A 203 -5.51 -12.53 10.21
C ALA A 203 -4.06 -12.62 10.67
N VAL A 204 -3.23 -13.26 9.84
CA VAL A 204 -1.78 -13.32 10.00
C VAL A 204 -1.15 -12.33 9.04
N PHE A 205 -0.50 -11.30 9.58
CA PHE A 205 0.22 -10.32 8.78
C PHE A 205 1.72 -10.63 8.75
N PHE A 206 2.24 -10.91 7.56
CA PHE A 206 3.65 -11.26 7.34
C PHE A 206 4.58 -10.05 7.28
N LYS A 207 4.05 -8.83 7.16
CA LYS A 207 4.86 -7.60 7.07
C LYS A 207 5.93 -7.69 5.98
N MET A 208 5.63 -8.30 4.83
CA MET A 208 6.64 -8.60 3.80
C MET A 208 7.37 -7.34 3.36
N LEU A 209 6.69 -6.21 3.26
CA LEU A 209 7.31 -4.94 2.89
C LEU A 209 8.45 -4.53 3.84
N ASP A 210 8.30 -4.71 5.16
CA ASP A 210 9.38 -4.43 6.13
C ASP A 210 10.63 -5.28 5.83
N TYR A 211 10.44 -6.58 5.59
CA TYR A 211 11.52 -7.50 5.26
C TYR A 211 12.17 -7.18 3.92
N LEU A 212 11.38 -6.89 2.89
CA LEU A 212 11.86 -6.61 1.54
C LEU A 212 12.68 -5.32 1.49
N TYR A 213 12.21 -4.24 2.15
CA TYR A 213 12.96 -2.99 2.22
C TYR A 213 14.27 -3.13 3.00
N ALA A 214 14.27 -3.89 4.10
CA ALA A 214 15.49 -4.16 4.85
C ALA A 214 16.52 -4.93 4.00
N ARG A 215 16.06 -5.96 3.27
CA ARG A 215 16.92 -6.87 2.51
C ARG A 215 17.48 -6.25 1.24
N THR A 216 16.72 -5.37 0.60
CA THR A 216 17.18 -4.60 -0.57
C THR A 216 17.91 -3.31 -0.19
N ASN A 217 18.07 -3.03 1.11
CA ASN A 217 18.62 -1.78 1.62
C ASN A 217 17.93 -0.55 0.99
N TYR A 218 16.61 -0.61 0.82
CA TYR A 218 15.84 0.44 0.17
C TYR A 218 15.76 1.67 1.08
N ARG A 219 16.49 2.72 0.71
CA ARG A 219 16.57 3.98 1.47
C ARG A 219 15.67 5.08 0.93
N GLU A 220 15.13 4.89 -0.26
CA GLU A 220 14.27 5.90 -0.85
C GLU A 220 13.04 6.14 0.06
N PRO A 221 12.68 7.42 0.22
CA PRO A 221 11.60 7.81 1.10
C PRO A 221 10.22 7.46 0.53
N TRP A 222 10.13 7.34 -0.79
CA TRP A 222 8.89 7.14 -1.52
C TRP A 222 8.66 5.69 -1.91
#